data_AF-A0A3S4HRA9-F1
#
_entry.id   AF-A0A3S4HRA9-F1
#
_cell.length_a   1.000
_cell.length_b   1.000
_cell.length_c   1.000
_cell.angle_alpha   90.00
_cell.angle_beta   90.00
_cell.angle_gamma   90.00
#
_symmetry.space_group_name_H-M   'P 1'
#
loop_
_entity.id
_entity.type
_entity.pdbx_description
1 polymer ?
#
loop_
_entity_poly.entity_id
_entity_poly.type
_entity_poly.pdbx_seq_one_letter_code
_entity_poly.pdbx_strand_id
1 'polypeptide(L)'
;MVHADDMDGEMSVILHAKGNVVATRDDQRVESDWLDYYQTKNRVKAGDRFRMTRGGDVITGTTLDYNVDTYSGTGMDPVFSMARQNQTAVKPAPGAPPAKPVTLRGDGSQVDFQGQNQYRVYGSRMTTCDPGDEAWYLKSSRTDLDYNSGVGVAHNAWMQFYGVPILYSPWLDFPLNSNRKSGFLMPTFKTGSSGTEFSLPYYWNIAPNYDATITPHINVKHGNMLAGEFRYLQPDYSGRIYTEQLPKDKLTGESRYAWSASHSQNFGHGLSFGMDFNQVSDNNYFTDFGDQVAIASNVNLNREAWLNYALGWQGGGGNVTLRAQRYQNLTINPVPGDIPYAKMPQLTFNANQSLPSGFSANLISDLTRFDHPSLQNAERLVLYPSVSWNFDRSWGFLRPKLGSTTPTTTWTPSKAVQAMSRPARCRSSAPMPACISTATPSSWDETT
;
A
#
# COMPACT_ATOMS: atom_id res chain seq x y z
N MET A 1 33.91 28.45 -22.59
CA MET A 1 35.26 28.12 -23.10
C MET A 1 35.11 27.13 -24.23
N VAL A 2 35.84 27.29 -25.32
CA VAL A 2 35.88 26.32 -26.43
C VAL A 2 37.32 25.85 -26.59
N HIS A 3 37.51 24.54 -26.75
CA HIS A 3 38.78 23.89 -27.01
C HIS A 3 38.62 22.95 -28.19
N ALA A 4 39.57 22.94 -29.11
CA ALA A 4 39.59 22.07 -30.29
C ALA A 4 41.02 21.99 -30.84
N ASP A 5 41.26 21.04 -31.74
CA ASP A 5 42.54 20.88 -32.43
C ASP A 5 42.83 22.06 -33.38
N ASP A 6 41.79 22.55 -34.06
CA ASP A 6 41.84 23.70 -34.97
C ASP A 6 40.67 24.66 -34.71
N MET A 7 40.95 25.96 -34.73
CA MET A 7 39.96 27.01 -34.52
C MET A 7 40.24 28.22 -35.41
N ASP A 8 39.26 28.61 -36.20
CA ASP A 8 39.26 29.84 -36.99
C ASP A 8 37.92 30.58 -36.87
N GLY A 9 37.81 31.75 -37.49
CA GLY A 9 36.56 32.51 -37.50
C GLY A 9 36.74 34.01 -37.50
N GLU A 10 35.61 34.70 -37.45
CA GLU A 10 35.54 36.15 -37.44
C GLU A 10 35.12 36.63 -36.04
N MET A 11 35.97 37.47 -35.45
CA MET A 11 35.77 37.98 -34.09
C MET A 11 34.41 38.66 -33.96
N SER A 12 33.66 38.30 -32.91
CA SER A 12 32.30 38.81 -32.67
C SER A 12 31.24 38.39 -33.69
N VAL A 13 31.54 37.48 -34.62
CA VAL A 13 30.57 36.97 -35.61
C VAL A 13 30.40 35.46 -35.46
N ILE A 14 31.44 34.70 -35.76
CA ILE A 14 31.41 33.24 -35.78
C ILE A 14 32.78 32.66 -35.38
N LEU A 15 32.76 31.59 -34.61
CA LEU A 15 33.92 30.75 -34.33
C LEU A 15 33.64 29.38 -34.94
N HIS A 16 34.56 28.88 -35.77
CA HIS A 16 34.56 27.49 -36.21
C HIS A 16 35.63 26.73 -35.43
N ALA A 17 35.28 25.54 -34.98
CA ALA A 17 36.17 24.65 -34.24
C ALA A 17 36.08 23.25 -34.85
N LYS A 18 37.22 22.58 -35.03
CA LYS A 18 37.28 21.25 -35.64
C LYS A 18 38.31 20.37 -34.93
N GLY A 19 37.96 19.10 -34.78
CA GLY A 19 38.81 18.09 -34.13
C GLY A 19 38.69 18.15 -32.61
N ASN A 20 38.23 17.05 -32.01
CA ASN A 20 38.08 16.86 -30.56
C ASN A 20 37.46 18.07 -29.85
N VAL A 21 36.39 18.63 -30.42
CA VAL A 21 35.84 19.89 -29.94
C VAL A 21 35.17 19.68 -28.60
N VAL A 22 35.47 20.56 -27.65
CA VAL A 22 34.86 20.64 -26.33
C VAL A 22 34.46 22.09 -26.06
N ALA A 23 33.15 22.35 -26.02
CA ALA A 23 32.60 23.63 -25.63
C ALA A 23 31.93 23.50 -24.25
N THR A 24 32.29 24.39 -23.32
CA THR A 24 31.71 24.46 -21.98
C THR A 24 31.16 25.86 -21.70
N ARG A 25 29.96 25.94 -21.15
CA ARG A 25 29.36 27.16 -20.62
C ARG A 25 28.42 26.81 -19.49
N ASP A 26 28.65 27.40 -18.31
CA ASP A 26 27.89 27.14 -17.09
C ASP A 26 27.84 25.62 -16.75
N ASP A 27 26.65 25.03 -16.71
CA ASP A 27 26.40 23.61 -16.47
C ASP A 27 26.36 22.75 -17.74
N GLN A 28 26.62 23.35 -18.90
CA GLN A 28 26.55 22.72 -20.21
C GLN A 28 27.94 22.39 -20.75
N ARG A 29 28.09 21.16 -21.24
CA ARG A 29 29.27 20.69 -21.96
C ARG A 29 28.85 20.00 -23.24
N VAL A 30 29.37 20.45 -24.38
CA VAL A 30 29.14 19.85 -25.70
C VAL A 30 30.48 19.36 -26.22
N GLU A 31 30.54 18.08 -26.58
CA GLU A 31 31.67 17.44 -27.25
C GLU A 31 31.23 17.07 -28.68
N SER A 32 32.02 17.39 -29.70
CA SER A 32 31.69 17.10 -31.10
C SER A 32 32.92 17.03 -32.02
N ASP A 33 32.73 16.56 -33.25
CA ASP A 33 33.81 16.53 -34.25
C ASP A 33 34.06 17.92 -34.86
N TRP A 34 32.99 18.71 -35.02
CA TRP A 34 33.05 20.13 -35.40
C TRP A 34 31.99 20.94 -34.64
N LEU A 35 32.24 22.26 -34.54
CA LEU A 35 31.34 23.21 -33.89
C LEU A 35 31.43 24.60 -34.52
N ASP A 36 30.29 25.15 -34.93
CA ASP A 36 30.12 26.55 -35.30
C ASP A 36 29.41 27.31 -34.18
N TYR A 37 30.04 28.35 -33.64
CA TYR A 37 29.45 29.22 -32.63
C TYR A 37 29.19 30.61 -33.20
N TYR A 38 27.91 30.90 -33.48
CA TYR A 38 27.42 32.20 -33.93
C TYR A 38 27.27 33.13 -32.73
N GLN A 39 28.30 33.95 -32.47
CA GLN A 39 28.47 34.70 -31.22
C GLN A 39 27.34 35.72 -30.97
N THR A 40 26.90 36.45 -32.01
CA THR A 40 25.81 37.43 -31.91
C THR A 40 24.44 36.81 -31.67
N LYS A 41 24.27 35.53 -32.03
CA LYS A 41 23.01 34.78 -31.90
C LYS A 41 23.02 33.82 -30.72
N ASN A 42 24.15 33.70 -30.01
CA ASN A 42 24.41 32.69 -28.99
C ASN A 42 23.95 31.29 -29.42
N ARG A 43 24.24 30.94 -30.68
CA ARG A 43 23.78 29.70 -31.32
C ARG A 43 24.97 28.83 -31.68
N VAL A 44 24.92 27.57 -31.26
CA VAL A 44 25.90 26.52 -31.53
C VAL A 44 25.29 25.58 -32.55
N LYS A 45 26.04 25.29 -33.62
CA LYS A 45 25.81 24.11 -34.44
C LYS A 45 26.97 23.15 -34.24
N ALA A 46 26.70 21.87 -34.07
CA ALA A 46 27.73 20.86 -33.89
C ALA A 46 27.34 19.56 -34.60
N GLY A 47 28.31 18.77 -35.06
CA GLY A 47 27.97 17.60 -35.86
C GLY A 47 29.08 16.57 -36.12
N ASP A 48 28.73 15.70 -37.06
CA ASP A 48 29.05 14.27 -37.26
C ASP A 48 28.69 13.39 -36.06
N ARG A 49 29.09 13.82 -34.87
CA ARG A 49 28.57 13.33 -33.58
C ARG A 49 28.54 14.48 -32.58
N PHE A 50 27.57 14.47 -31.68
CA PHE A 50 27.61 15.32 -30.50
C PHE A 50 27.36 14.50 -29.23
N ARG A 51 27.93 14.98 -28.13
CA ARG A 51 27.61 14.56 -26.76
C ARG A 51 27.43 15.80 -25.91
N MET A 52 26.19 16.07 -25.53
CA MET A 52 25.82 17.11 -24.60
C MET A 52 25.66 16.52 -23.20
N THR A 53 26.28 17.16 -22.22
CA THR A 53 26.07 16.88 -20.80
C THR A 53 25.51 18.14 -20.14
N ARG A 54 24.40 18.02 -19.40
CA ARG A 54 23.75 19.09 -18.65
C ARG A 54 23.35 18.59 -17.27
N GLY A 55 24.09 18.97 -16.24
CA GLY A 55 23.94 18.38 -14.91
C GLY A 55 24.11 16.86 -14.95
N GLY A 56 23.05 16.11 -14.63
CA GLY A 56 23.02 14.63 -14.70
C GLY A 56 22.52 14.05 -16.03
N ASP A 57 22.10 14.89 -16.98
CA ASP A 57 21.57 14.44 -18.27
C ASP A 57 22.69 14.31 -19.30
N VAL A 58 22.68 13.20 -20.04
CA VAL A 58 23.59 12.95 -21.16
C VAL A 58 22.77 12.68 -22.40
N ILE A 59 23.00 13.44 -23.46
CA ILE A 59 22.33 13.30 -24.75
C ILE A 59 23.41 13.25 -25.84
N THR A 60 23.35 12.22 -26.67
CA THR A 60 24.24 12.05 -27.82
C THR A 60 23.42 12.00 -29.10
N GLY A 61 24.03 12.31 -30.25
CA GLY A 61 23.34 12.25 -31.54
C GLY A 61 24.25 12.67 -32.70
N THR A 62 23.67 12.90 -33.87
CA THR A 62 24.42 13.18 -35.12
C THR A 62 24.65 14.68 -35.34
N THR A 63 23.60 15.48 -35.25
CA THR A 63 23.68 16.95 -35.40
C THR A 63 22.97 17.66 -34.26
N LEU A 64 23.52 18.78 -33.83
CA LEU A 64 22.97 19.66 -32.81
C LEU A 64 22.86 21.07 -33.38
N ASP A 65 21.73 21.71 -33.17
CA ASP A 65 21.50 23.14 -33.42
C ASP A 65 20.86 23.72 -32.16
N TYR A 66 21.60 24.54 -31.42
CA TYR A 66 21.26 24.88 -30.04
C TYR A 66 21.56 26.33 -29.70
N ASN A 67 20.59 27.03 -29.12
CA ASN A 67 20.75 28.36 -28.57
C ASN A 67 21.09 28.26 -27.07
N VAL A 68 22.26 28.77 -26.71
CA VAL A 68 22.87 28.58 -25.40
C VAL A 68 22.18 29.38 -24.30
N ASP A 69 21.65 30.56 -24.63
CA ASP A 69 21.00 31.45 -23.66
C ASP A 69 19.58 30.98 -23.33
N THR A 70 18.83 30.55 -24.34
CA THR A 70 17.43 30.12 -24.20
C THR A 70 17.28 28.63 -23.89
N TYR A 71 18.37 27.87 -23.94
CA TYR A 71 18.38 26.42 -23.75
C TYR A 71 17.46 25.69 -24.74
N SER A 72 17.35 26.22 -25.97
CA SER A 72 16.41 25.76 -26.98
C SER A 72 17.13 25.34 -28.26
N GLY A 73 16.57 24.40 -29.00
CA GLY A 73 17.24 23.86 -30.19
C GLY A 73 16.72 22.51 -30.61
N THR A 74 17.45 21.86 -31.52
CA THR A 74 17.13 20.55 -32.06
C THR A 74 18.36 19.67 -32.12
N GLY A 75 18.20 18.38 -31.84
CA GLY A 75 19.21 17.35 -32.06
C GLY A 75 18.63 16.19 -32.86
N MET A 76 19.43 15.60 -33.76
CA MET A 76 19.03 14.46 -34.58
C MET A 76 19.58 13.14 -34.04
N ASP A 77 18.79 12.07 -34.23
CA ASP A 77 19.06 10.72 -33.77
C ASP A 77 19.52 10.64 -32.29
N PRO A 78 18.78 11.28 -31.35
CA PRO A 78 19.20 11.36 -29.97
C PRO A 78 19.24 9.97 -29.32
N VAL A 79 20.32 9.67 -28.61
CA VAL A 79 20.37 8.66 -27.55
C VAL A 79 20.61 9.37 -26.24
N PHE A 80 19.70 9.20 -25.28
CA PHE A 80 19.69 9.96 -24.05
C PHE A 80 19.65 9.07 -22.80
N SER A 81 20.23 9.60 -21.73
CA SER A 81 20.20 9.06 -20.38
C SER A 81 20.00 10.22 -19.41
N MET A 82 18.83 10.28 -18.80
CA MET A 82 18.44 11.34 -17.87
C MET A 82 18.56 10.82 -16.44
N ALA A 83 19.60 11.27 -15.73
CA ALA A 83 19.86 10.91 -14.34
C ALA A 83 19.59 12.10 -13.40
N ARG A 84 18.34 12.59 -13.43
CA ARG A 84 17.91 13.69 -12.57
C ARG A 84 17.64 13.16 -11.17
N GLN A 85 18.52 13.51 -10.23
CA GLN A 85 18.41 13.12 -8.84
C GLN A 85 17.09 13.63 -8.24
N ASN A 86 16.38 12.78 -7.51
CA ASN A 86 15.26 13.19 -6.66
C ASN A 86 15.76 14.20 -5.62
N GLN A 87 15.50 15.49 -5.84
CA GLN A 87 15.74 16.53 -4.84
C GLN A 87 14.81 16.36 -3.61
N THR A 88 13.78 15.52 -3.71
CA THR A 88 12.85 15.18 -2.63
C THR A 88 13.03 13.75 -2.13
N ALA A 89 14.28 13.25 -2.06
CA ALA A 89 14.57 12.01 -1.35
C ALA A 89 14.11 12.16 0.11
N VAL A 90 12.88 11.74 0.38
CA VAL A 90 12.33 11.51 1.71
C VAL A 90 13.42 10.81 2.49
N LYS A 91 13.81 11.38 3.63
CA LYS A 91 14.84 10.81 4.50
C LYS A 91 14.49 9.32 4.67
N PRO A 92 15.33 8.38 4.21
CA PRO A 92 14.99 6.97 4.27
C PRO A 92 14.68 6.61 5.72
N ALA A 93 13.68 5.75 5.92
CA ALA A 93 13.40 5.21 7.24
C ALA A 93 14.70 4.64 7.83
N PRO A 94 14.95 4.75 9.15
CA PRO A 94 16.17 4.21 9.75
C PRO A 94 16.36 2.74 9.39
N GLY A 95 17.44 2.41 8.69
CA GLY A 95 17.76 1.05 8.23
C GLY A 95 17.27 0.67 6.82
N ALA A 96 16.57 1.55 6.10
CA ALA A 96 16.21 1.30 4.70
C ALA A 96 17.41 1.57 3.77
N PRO A 97 17.70 0.70 2.78
CA PRO A 97 18.71 0.98 1.76
C PRO A 97 18.35 2.27 1.00
N PRO A 98 19.34 3.07 0.58
CA PRO A 98 19.09 4.27 -0.21
C PRO A 98 18.31 3.92 -1.47
N ALA A 99 17.27 4.70 -1.79
CA ALA A 99 16.50 4.52 -3.00
C ALA A 99 17.44 4.62 -4.22
N LYS A 100 17.46 3.57 -5.07
CA LYS A 100 18.21 3.60 -6.33
C LYS A 100 17.66 4.75 -7.19
N PRO A 101 18.51 5.66 -7.70
CA PRO A 101 18.06 6.67 -8.66
C PRO A 101 17.47 5.99 -9.89
N VAL A 102 16.26 6.38 -10.28
CA VAL A 102 15.64 5.89 -11.51
C VAL A 102 16.23 6.71 -12.65
N THR A 103 16.97 6.05 -13.55
CA THR A 103 17.51 6.68 -14.76
C THR A 103 16.60 6.38 -15.92
N LEU A 104 16.12 7.42 -16.61
CA LEU A 104 15.34 7.27 -17.82
C LEU A 104 16.27 7.29 -19.02
N ARG A 105 16.36 6.19 -19.77
CA ARG A 105 17.17 6.12 -20.99
C ARG A 105 16.32 5.83 -22.20
N GLY A 106 16.82 6.18 -23.37
CA GLY A 106 16.12 5.93 -24.60
C GLY A 106 16.80 6.51 -25.83
N ASP A 107 16.10 6.37 -26.94
CA ASP A 107 16.50 6.88 -28.24
C ASP A 107 15.29 7.50 -28.97
N GLY A 108 15.54 8.23 -30.05
CA GLY A 108 14.50 8.80 -30.92
C GLY A 108 15.08 9.30 -32.24
N SER A 109 14.22 9.85 -33.10
CA SER A 109 14.65 10.41 -34.39
C SER A 109 15.07 11.89 -34.29
N GLN A 110 14.45 12.64 -33.37
CA GLN A 110 14.75 14.04 -33.12
C GLN A 110 14.40 14.41 -31.68
N VAL A 111 15.19 15.27 -31.06
CA VAL A 111 14.88 15.94 -29.79
C VAL A 111 14.79 17.45 -30.01
N ASP A 112 13.68 18.06 -29.58
CA ASP A 112 13.57 19.51 -29.41
C ASP A 112 13.89 19.85 -27.95
N PHE A 113 14.88 20.71 -27.76
CA PHE A 113 15.14 21.36 -26.48
C PHE A 113 14.20 22.56 -26.36
N GLN A 114 13.38 22.60 -25.31
CA GLN A 114 12.39 23.66 -25.08
C GLN A 114 12.69 24.47 -23.81
N GLY A 115 13.93 24.41 -23.33
CA GLY A 115 14.40 25.08 -22.13
C GLY A 115 15.36 24.23 -21.30
N GLN A 116 15.63 24.68 -20.07
CA GLN A 116 16.54 24.02 -19.13
C GLN A 116 16.09 22.61 -18.68
N ASN A 117 14.78 22.37 -18.69
CA ASN A 117 14.17 21.20 -18.06
C ASN A 117 13.07 20.57 -18.92
N GLN A 118 12.94 20.99 -20.17
CA GLN A 118 11.86 20.57 -21.07
C GLN A 118 12.42 20.04 -22.38
N TYR A 119 11.98 18.83 -22.74
CA TYR A 119 12.40 18.13 -23.95
C TYR A 119 11.20 17.57 -24.68
N ARG A 120 11.23 17.56 -26.00
CA ARG A 120 10.28 16.81 -26.83
C ARG A 120 11.04 15.87 -27.72
N VAL A 121 10.76 14.57 -27.64
CA VAL A 121 11.42 13.55 -28.44
C VAL A 121 10.43 12.94 -29.42
N TYR A 122 10.77 12.87 -30.70
CA TYR A 122 9.97 12.24 -31.74
C TYR A 122 10.45 10.82 -32.02
N GLY A 123 9.51 9.92 -32.35
CA GLY A 123 9.81 8.52 -32.64
C GLY A 123 10.55 7.82 -31.49
N SER A 124 10.20 8.15 -30.25
CA SER A 124 11.01 7.78 -29.09
C SER A 124 10.79 6.34 -28.63
N ARG A 125 11.86 5.73 -28.11
CA ARG A 125 11.84 4.47 -27.37
C ARG A 125 12.50 4.68 -26.02
N MET A 126 11.80 4.41 -24.92
CA MET A 126 12.27 4.72 -23.57
C MET A 126 12.16 3.53 -22.61
N THR A 127 13.06 3.45 -21.63
CA THR A 127 13.03 2.45 -20.57
C THR A 127 13.71 2.97 -19.30
N THR A 128 13.35 2.41 -18.15
CA THR A 128 14.07 2.61 -16.88
C THR A 128 14.87 1.39 -16.45
N CYS A 129 15.01 0.37 -17.32
CA CYS A 129 15.88 -0.77 -17.08
C CYS A 129 17.36 -0.35 -17.07
N ASP A 130 18.17 -1.06 -16.28
CA ASP A 130 19.62 -0.87 -16.28
C ASP A 130 20.21 -1.12 -17.70
N PRO A 131 21.35 -0.52 -18.06
CA PRO A 131 22.01 -0.80 -19.34
C PRO A 131 22.28 -2.29 -19.53
N GLY A 132 21.91 -2.84 -20.69
CA GLY A 132 22.02 -4.28 -20.99
C GLY A 132 20.75 -5.08 -20.70
N ASP A 133 19.77 -4.51 -20.01
CA ASP A 133 18.44 -5.11 -19.84
C ASP A 133 17.42 -4.49 -20.80
N GLU A 134 16.74 -5.34 -21.57
CA GLU A 134 15.76 -4.95 -22.60
C GLU A 134 14.36 -5.50 -22.30
N ALA A 135 14.09 -5.82 -21.03
CA ALA A 135 12.83 -6.43 -20.61
C ALA A 135 11.60 -5.64 -21.10
N TRP A 136 11.64 -4.29 -21.03
CA TRP A 136 10.54 -3.48 -21.52
C TRP A 136 10.96 -2.14 -22.11
N TYR A 137 10.14 -1.64 -23.04
CA TYR A 137 10.26 -0.32 -23.64
C TYR A 137 8.89 0.33 -23.86
N LEU A 138 8.80 1.64 -23.68
CA LEU A 138 7.69 2.47 -24.14
C LEU A 138 8.09 3.11 -25.47
N LYS A 139 7.44 2.73 -26.56
CA LYS A 139 7.61 3.37 -27.88
C LYS A 139 6.49 4.39 -28.11
N SER A 140 6.79 5.55 -28.66
CA SER A 140 5.78 6.58 -28.93
C SER A 140 6.14 7.40 -30.17
N SER A 141 5.12 8.00 -30.81
CA SER A 141 5.39 8.92 -31.92
C SER A 141 5.99 10.23 -31.44
N ARG A 142 5.66 10.64 -30.22
CA ARG A 142 6.13 11.86 -29.57
C ARG A 142 6.09 11.67 -28.06
N THR A 143 7.14 12.10 -27.36
CA THR A 143 7.16 12.20 -25.91
C THR A 143 7.58 13.60 -25.48
N ASP A 144 6.76 14.24 -24.66
CA ASP A 144 7.09 15.49 -23.97
C ASP A 144 7.60 15.16 -22.56
N LEU A 145 8.76 15.68 -22.17
CA LEU A 145 9.37 15.49 -20.86
C LEU A 145 9.50 16.85 -20.19
N ASP A 146 8.72 17.10 -19.14
CA ASP A 146 8.77 18.33 -18.36
C ASP A 146 9.25 18.04 -16.94
N TYR A 147 10.53 18.32 -16.68
CA TYR A 147 11.14 18.13 -15.36
C TYR A 147 10.79 19.25 -14.37
N ASN A 148 10.18 20.36 -14.81
CA ASN A 148 9.66 21.38 -13.88
C ASN A 148 8.40 20.87 -13.19
N SER A 149 7.48 20.27 -13.96
CA SER A 149 6.27 19.64 -13.43
C SER A 149 6.50 18.19 -12.96
N GLY A 150 7.58 17.56 -13.40
CA GLY A 150 7.91 16.17 -13.09
C GLY A 150 7.06 15.16 -13.87
N VAL A 151 6.57 15.53 -15.05
CA VAL A 151 5.64 14.73 -15.86
C VAL A 151 6.18 14.52 -17.27
N GLY A 152 6.16 13.26 -17.70
CA GLY A 152 6.35 12.85 -19.09
C GLY A 152 5.00 12.52 -19.71
N VAL A 153 4.79 12.87 -20.98
CA VAL A 153 3.58 12.56 -21.75
C VAL A 153 3.97 11.94 -23.08
N ALA A 154 3.62 10.67 -23.29
CA ALA A 154 3.82 9.93 -24.52
C ALA A 154 2.52 9.89 -25.34
N HIS A 155 2.62 10.15 -26.64
CA HIS A 155 1.53 10.11 -27.61
C HIS A 155 1.66 8.90 -28.54
N ASN A 156 0.54 8.24 -28.84
CA ASN A 156 0.48 6.99 -29.60
C ASN A 156 1.47 5.95 -29.05
N ALA A 157 1.39 5.73 -27.75
CA ALA A 157 2.35 4.95 -27.00
C ALA A 157 2.04 3.46 -27.09
N TRP A 158 3.08 2.65 -27.29
CA TRP A 158 3.07 1.20 -27.25
C TRP A 158 4.01 0.72 -26.17
N MET A 159 3.48 0.03 -25.16
CA MET A 159 4.27 -0.70 -24.19
C MET A 159 4.72 -2.01 -24.84
N GLN A 160 6.02 -2.29 -24.83
CA GLN A 160 6.62 -3.51 -25.35
C GLN A 160 7.32 -4.28 -24.24
N PHE A 161 7.16 -5.60 -24.21
CA PHE A 161 7.89 -6.50 -23.33
C PHE A 161 8.69 -7.49 -24.19
N TYR A 162 10.01 -7.51 -24.03
CA TYR A 162 10.95 -8.21 -24.93
C TYR A 162 10.64 -7.98 -26.43
N GLY A 163 10.33 -6.74 -26.80
CA GLY A 163 10.00 -6.34 -28.16
C GLY A 163 8.57 -6.65 -28.63
N VAL A 164 7.78 -7.39 -27.86
CA VAL A 164 6.38 -7.70 -28.17
C VAL A 164 5.47 -6.58 -27.66
N PRO A 165 4.66 -5.92 -28.52
CA PRO A 165 3.71 -4.91 -28.06
C PRO A 165 2.58 -5.54 -27.25
N ILE A 166 2.40 -5.07 -26.01
CA ILE A 166 1.41 -5.61 -25.05
C ILE A 166 0.28 -4.63 -24.73
N LEU A 167 0.49 -3.32 -24.91
CA LEU A 167 -0.52 -2.30 -24.61
C LEU A 167 -0.35 -1.08 -25.51
N TYR A 168 -1.45 -0.57 -26.05
CA TYR A 168 -1.52 0.71 -26.76
C TYR A 168 -2.26 1.76 -25.92
N SER A 169 -1.77 3.01 -25.95
CA SER A 169 -2.49 4.17 -25.45
C SER A 169 -2.35 5.37 -26.39
N PRO A 170 -3.45 6.07 -26.77
CA PRO A 170 -3.37 7.31 -27.54
C PRO A 170 -2.57 8.41 -26.82
N TRP A 171 -2.68 8.48 -25.50
CA TRP A 171 -1.87 9.33 -24.62
C TRP A 171 -1.58 8.59 -23.31
N LEU A 172 -0.35 8.67 -22.82
CA LEU A 172 0.07 8.10 -21.55
C LEU A 172 0.97 9.09 -20.84
N ASP A 173 0.62 9.47 -19.62
CA ASP A 173 1.49 10.28 -18.77
C ASP A 173 2.14 9.44 -17.68
N PHE A 174 3.35 9.84 -17.28
CA PHE A 174 4.15 9.12 -16.29
C PHE A 174 5.00 10.10 -15.47
N PRO A 175 5.27 9.80 -14.19
CA PRO A 175 6.11 10.66 -13.37
C PRO A 175 7.58 10.54 -13.81
N LEU A 176 8.27 11.67 -13.91
CA LEU A 176 9.72 11.75 -14.19
C LEU A 176 10.57 11.79 -12.91
N ASN A 177 9.92 11.84 -11.75
CA ASN A 177 10.53 11.84 -10.42
C ASN A 177 9.70 10.94 -9.49
N SER A 178 10.10 10.79 -8.23
CA SER A 178 9.35 9.96 -7.27
C SER A 178 8.08 10.61 -6.70
N ASN A 179 7.55 11.67 -7.34
CA ASN A 179 6.29 12.24 -6.89
C ASN A 179 5.13 11.31 -7.23
N ARG A 180 4.19 11.18 -6.28
CA ARG A 180 2.95 10.45 -6.49
C ARG A 180 2.08 11.23 -7.49
N LYS A 181 1.56 10.55 -8.51
CA LYS A 181 0.72 11.15 -9.54
C LYS A 181 -0.52 10.32 -9.78
N SER A 182 -1.69 10.96 -9.87
CA SER A 182 -2.92 10.31 -10.32
C SER A 182 -2.80 9.83 -11.77
N GLY A 183 -3.38 8.67 -12.06
CA GLY A 183 -3.35 8.07 -13.39
C GLY A 183 -3.83 6.62 -13.40
N PHE A 184 -3.97 6.06 -14.60
CA PHE A 184 -4.23 4.63 -14.75
C PHE A 184 -2.99 3.82 -14.36
N LEU A 185 -3.22 2.77 -13.59
CA LEU A 185 -2.23 1.74 -13.33
C LEU A 185 -2.31 0.67 -14.42
N MET A 186 -1.30 -0.20 -14.46
CA MET A 186 -1.28 -1.31 -15.40
C MET A 186 -2.54 -2.16 -15.25
N PRO A 187 -3.31 -2.41 -16.33
CA PRO A 187 -4.43 -3.31 -16.26
C PRO A 187 -3.96 -4.73 -15.94
N THR A 188 -4.79 -5.49 -15.27
CA THR A 188 -4.55 -6.91 -15.01
C THR A 188 -5.55 -7.74 -15.82
N PHE A 189 -5.04 -8.78 -16.47
CA PHE A 189 -5.84 -9.79 -17.14
C PHE A 189 -5.57 -11.14 -16.49
N LYS A 190 -6.61 -11.84 -16.09
CA LYS A 190 -6.51 -13.14 -15.43
C LYS A 190 -7.45 -14.14 -16.06
N THR A 191 -7.04 -15.40 -16.08
CA THR A 191 -7.87 -16.50 -16.56
C THR A 191 -7.65 -17.72 -15.69
N GLY A 192 -8.73 -18.29 -15.16
CA GLY A 192 -8.65 -19.41 -14.23
C GLY A 192 -10.00 -20.10 -14.02
N SER A 193 -10.12 -20.85 -12.92
CA SER A 193 -11.36 -21.52 -12.53
C SER A 193 -12.51 -20.53 -12.28
N SER A 194 -12.21 -19.34 -11.74
CA SER A 194 -13.14 -18.22 -11.55
C SER A 194 -13.60 -17.54 -12.85
N GLY A 195 -12.99 -17.90 -13.98
CA GLY A 195 -13.28 -17.34 -15.30
C GLY A 195 -12.20 -16.39 -15.79
N THR A 196 -12.55 -15.62 -16.83
CA THR A 196 -11.69 -14.58 -17.39
C THR A 196 -12.02 -13.25 -16.74
N GLU A 197 -11.01 -12.53 -16.31
CA GLU A 197 -11.11 -11.29 -15.54
C GLU A 197 -10.24 -10.20 -16.15
N PHE A 198 -10.73 -8.97 -16.11
CA PHE A 198 -10.01 -7.77 -16.53
C PHE A 198 -10.22 -6.67 -15.49
N SER A 199 -9.15 -6.08 -14.98
CA SER A 199 -9.23 -4.92 -14.08
C SER A 199 -8.37 -3.77 -14.59
N LEU A 200 -8.88 -2.54 -14.46
CA LEU A 200 -8.16 -1.32 -14.84
C LEU A 200 -8.12 -0.33 -13.67
N PRO A 201 -7.13 -0.41 -12.77
CA PRO A 201 -7.09 0.48 -11.61
C PRO A 201 -6.77 1.92 -12.01
N TYR A 202 -7.48 2.87 -11.42
CA TYR A 202 -7.17 4.30 -11.49
C TYR A 202 -6.73 4.79 -10.12
N TYR A 203 -5.46 5.19 -10.02
CA TYR A 203 -4.90 5.77 -8.81
C TYR A 203 -5.19 7.26 -8.75
N TRP A 204 -5.68 7.72 -7.61
CA TRP A 204 -6.02 9.11 -7.33
C TRP A 204 -5.21 9.59 -6.13
N ASN A 205 -4.18 10.38 -6.43
CA ASN A 205 -3.40 11.10 -5.42
C ASN A 205 -4.19 12.34 -4.98
N ILE A 206 -4.90 12.26 -3.85
CA ILE A 206 -5.77 13.35 -3.38
C ILE A 206 -4.95 14.39 -2.62
N ALA A 207 -4.08 13.93 -1.71
CA ALA A 207 -3.15 14.76 -0.95
C ALA A 207 -1.90 13.95 -0.54
N PRO A 208 -0.82 14.57 -0.05
CA PRO A 208 0.40 13.85 0.35
C PRO A 208 0.19 12.75 1.39
N ASN A 209 -0.88 12.85 2.19
CA ASN A 209 -1.19 12.02 3.35
C ASN A 209 -2.38 11.07 3.13
N TYR A 210 -3.08 11.13 1.99
CA TYR A 210 -4.13 10.17 1.66
C TYR A 210 -4.38 10.05 0.15
N ASP A 211 -4.72 8.84 -0.26
CA ASP A 211 -4.93 8.49 -1.66
C ASP A 211 -6.09 7.48 -1.80
N ALA A 212 -6.60 7.36 -3.02
CA ALA A 212 -7.62 6.39 -3.36
C ALA A 212 -7.25 5.65 -4.65
N THR A 213 -7.69 4.41 -4.80
CA THR A 213 -7.63 3.65 -6.05
C THR A 213 -9.01 3.12 -6.37
N ILE A 214 -9.51 3.44 -7.56
CA ILE A 214 -10.81 2.97 -8.05
C ILE A 214 -10.55 2.00 -9.18
N THR A 215 -11.07 0.78 -9.07
CA THR A 215 -10.76 -0.30 -9.99
C THR A 215 -12.05 -0.88 -10.55
N PRO A 216 -12.48 -0.45 -11.75
CA PRO A 216 -13.37 -1.23 -12.58
C PRO A 216 -12.79 -2.63 -12.78
N HIS A 217 -13.57 -3.64 -12.44
CA HIS A 217 -13.19 -5.04 -12.52
C HIS A 217 -14.31 -5.81 -13.25
N ILE A 218 -14.00 -6.43 -14.38
CA ILE A 218 -14.94 -7.23 -15.16
C ILE A 218 -14.58 -8.69 -14.99
N ASN A 219 -15.49 -9.48 -14.42
CA ASN A 219 -15.42 -10.93 -14.45
C ASN A 219 -16.43 -11.43 -15.50
N VAL A 220 -15.97 -12.18 -16.50
CA VAL A 220 -16.83 -12.63 -17.60
C VAL A 220 -18.00 -13.51 -17.11
N LYS A 221 -17.75 -14.36 -16.10
CA LYS A 221 -18.75 -15.26 -15.52
C LYS A 221 -19.72 -14.51 -14.59
N HIS A 222 -19.20 -13.69 -13.68
CA HIS A 222 -20.00 -13.09 -12.60
C HIS A 222 -20.55 -11.69 -12.93
N GLY A 223 -19.87 -10.91 -13.77
CA GLY A 223 -20.33 -9.58 -14.19
C GLY A 223 -19.36 -8.44 -13.86
N ASN A 224 -19.92 -7.23 -13.81
CA ASN A 224 -19.14 -6.01 -13.60
C ASN A 224 -19.08 -5.70 -12.11
N MET A 225 -17.86 -5.54 -11.62
CA MET A 225 -17.49 -5.25 -10.26
C MET A 225 -16.81 -3.88 -10.19
N LEU A 226 -16.88 -3.25 -9.02
CA LEU A 226 -16.14 -2.04 -8.72
C LEU A 226 -15.43 -2.20 -7.39
N ALA A 227 -14.11 -2.13 -7.42
CA ALA A 227 -13.30 -2.09 -6.21
C ALA A 227 -12.84 -0.66 -5.90
N GLY A 228 -12.75 -0.35 -4.61
CA GLY A 228 -12.26 0.91 -4.08
C GLY A 228 -11.28 0.64 -2.96
N GLU A 229 -10.11 1.25 -3.03
CA GLU A 229 -9.14 1.31 -1.93
C GLU A 229 -8.94 2.76 -1.52
N PHE A 230 -8.96 3.03 -0.23
CA PHE A 230 -8.66 4.33 0.36
C PHE A 230 -7.61 4.16 1.44
N ARG A 231 -6.52 4.92 1.37
CA ARG A 231 -5.42 4.87 2.34
C ARG A 231 -5.15 6.24 2.89
N TYR A 232 -4.84 6.30 4.18
CA TYR A 232 -4.51 7.53 4.87
C TYR A 232 -3.40 7.31 5.88
N LEU A 233 -2.55 8.32 6.04
CA LEU A 233 -1.38 8.31 6.91
C LEU A 233 -1.16 9.70 7.51
N GLN A 234 -1.25 9.79 8.83
CA GLN A 234 -0.92 10.95 9.64
C GLN A 234 0.11 10.55 10.70
N PRO A 235 0.74 11.52 11.39
CA PRO A 235 1.74 11.22 12.44
C PRO A 235 1.20 10.33 13.57
N ASP A 236 -0.08 10.48 13.91
CA ASP A 236 -0.75 9.84 15.02
C ASP A 236 -1.72 8.72 14.61
N TYR A 237 -2.10 8.63 13.33
CA TYR A 237 -2.97 7.56 12.85
C TYR A 237 -2.71 7.15 11.40
N SER A 238 -3.04 5.92 11.07
CA SER A 238 -2.99 5.40 9.70
C SER A 238 -4.06 4.34 9.48
N GLY A 239 -4.40 4.09 8.22
CA GLY A 239 -5.32 3.02 7.89
C GLY A 239 -5.56 2.84 6.42
N ARG A 240 -6.33 1.78 6.14
CA ARG A 240 -6.72 1.34 4.80
C ARG A 240 -8.15 0.86 4.85
N ILE A 241 -8.95 1.30 3.89
CA ILE A 241 -10.30 0.79 3.65
C ILE A 241 -10.30 0.24 2.24
N TYR A 242 -10.74 -1.01 2.10
CA TYR A 242 -10.90 -1.68 0.83
C TYR A 242 -12.32 -2.19 0.72
N THR A 243 -12.88 -2.06 -0.48
CA THR A 243 -14.15 -2.67 -0.81
C THR A 243 -14.17 -3.15 -2.24
N GLU A 244 -14.96 -4.18 -2.48
CA GLU A 244 -15.30 -4.64 -3.82
C GLU A 244 -16.80 -4.92 -3.85
N GLN A 245 -17.47 -4.43 -4.89
CA GLN A 245 -18.92 -4.44 -5.00
C GLN A 245 -19.32 -5.06 -6.34
N LEU A 246 -20.14 -6.10 -6.30
CA LEU A 246 -20.81 -6.72 -7.44
C LEU A 246 -22.33 -6.61 -7.22
N PRO A 247 -22.98 -5.56 -7.75
CA PRO A 247 -24.39 -5.31 -7.47
C PRO A 247 -25.34 -6.43 -7.93
N LYS A 248 -24.95 -7.18 -8.97
CA LYS A 248 -25.72 -8.29 -9.51
C LYS A 248 -24.78 -9.32 -10.14
N ASP A 249 -24.58 -10.44 -9.45
CA ASP A 249 -23.91 -11.61 -9.97
C ASP A 249 -24.78 -12.27 -11.05
N LYS A 250 -24.22 -12.52 -12.23
CA LYS A 250 -24.92 -13.16 -13.36
C LYS A 250 -25.29 -14.62 -13.08
N LEU A 251 -24.54 -15.32 -12.22
CA LEU A 251 -24.78 -16.73 -11.91
C LEU A 251 -25.82 -16.92 -10.82
N THR A 252 -25.73 -16.15 -9.73
CA THR A 252 -26.62 -16.32 -8.57
C THR A 252 -27.79 -15.33 -8.57
N GLY A 253 -27.67 -14.21 -9.28
CA GLY A 253 -28.63 -13.11 -9.24
C GLY A 253 -28.52 -12.23 -7.99
N GLU A 254 -27.60 -12.53 -7.07
CA GLU A 254 -27.43 -11.83 -5.80
C GLU A 254 -26.42 -10.68 -5.90
N SER A 255 -26.49 -9.76 -4.94
CA SER A 255 -25.45 -8.74 -4.75
C SER A 255 -24.34 -9.32 -3.87
N ARG A 256 -23.09 -9.20 -4.33
CA ARG A 256 -21.91 -9.72 -3.63
C ARG A 256 -20.93 -8.61 -3.32
N TYR A 257 -20.28 -8.68 -2.17
CA TYR A 257 -19.37 -7.63 -1.74
C TYR A 257 -18.29 -8.14 -0.79
N ALA A 258 -17.18 -7.41 -0.75
CA ALA A 258 -16.16 -7.49 0.28
C ALA A 258 -15.89 -6.12 0.90
N TRP A 259 -15.61 -6.14 2.20
CA TRP A 259 -15.13 -5.01 2.99
C TRP A 259 -13.93 -5.46 3.81
N SER A 260 -12.86 -4.68 3.75
CA SER A 260 -11.71 -4.79 4.64
C SER A 260 -11.36 -3.40 5.15
N ALA A 261 -11.16 -3.23 6.44
CA ALA A 261 -10.76 -1.96 7.03
C ALA A 261 -9.78 -2.20 8.17
N SER A 262 -8.61 -1.58 8.08
CA SER A 262 -7.60 -1.57 9.13
C SER A 262 -7.33 -0.13 9.56
N HIS A 263 -7.26 0.11 10.87
CA HIS A 263 -6.96 1.42 11.44
C HIS A 263 -6.07 1.26 12.67
N SER A 264 -5.10 2.16 12.81
CA SER A 264 -4.23 2.26 13.99
C SER A 264 -4.09 3.73 14.35
N GLN A 265 -4.36 4.07 15.61
CA GLN A 265 -4.27 5.43 16.12
C GLN A 265 -3.62 5.46 17.50
N ASN A 266 -2.72 6.41 17.69
CA ASN A 266 -2.10 6.75 18.96
C ASN A 266 -2.58 8.14 19.37
N PHE A 267 -3.40 8.22 20.41
CA PHE A 267 -3.90 9.52 20.91
C PHE A 267 -2.87 10.25 21.80
N GLY A 268 -1.70 9.65 22.04
CA GLY A 268 -0.75 10.11 23.03
C GLY A 268 -1.16 9.72 24.45
N HIS A 269 -0.33 10.10 25.43
CA HIS A 269 -0.57 9.83 26.86
C HIS A 269 -0.88 8.36 27.20
N GLY A 270 -0.30 7.42 26.45
CA GLY A 270 -0.48 5.98 26.65
C GLY A 270 -1.76 5.39 26.05
N LEU A 271 -2.65 6.18 25.43
CA LEU A 271 -3.90 5.72 24.83
C LEU A 271 -3.71 5.41 23.34
N SER A 272 -4.08 4.20 22.92
CA SER A 272 -4.10 3.82 21.51
C SER A 272 -5.35 3.03 21.15
N PHE A 273 -5.79 3.16 19.90
CA PHE A 273 -6.92 2.45 19.33
C PHE A 273 -6.48 1.70 18.08
N GLY A 274 -7.02 0.51 17.89
CA GLY A 274 -6.86 -0.25 16.67
C GLY A 274 -8.14 -0.95 16.26
N MET A 275 -8.27 -1.19 14.96
CA MET A 275 -9.38 -1.89 14.35
C MET A 275 -8.89 -2.74 13.18
N ASP A 276 -9.40 -3.96 13.10
CA ASP A 276 -9.26 -4.86 11.97
C ASP A 276 -10.63 -5.48 11.65
N PHE A 277 -11.21 -5.09 10.53
CA PHE A 277 -12.56 -5.48 10.13
C PHE A 277 -12.56 -6.10 8.75
N ASN A 278 -13.02 -7.35 8.66
CA ASN A 278 -13.15 -8.07 7.40
C ASN A 278 -14.55 -8.70 7.30
N GLN A 279 -15.23 -8.45 6.18
CA GLN A 279 -16.57 -8.98 5.93
C GLN A 279 -16.81 -9.21 4.44
N VAL A 280 -17.45 -10.32 4.12
CA VAL A 280 -17.94 -10.63 2.79
C VAL A 280 -19.44 -10.95 2.80
N SER A 281 -20.08 -10.87 1.63
CA SER A 281 -21.51 -11.16 1.44
C SER A 281 -21.88 -12.60 1.77
N ASP A 282 -21.03 -13.56 1.39
CA ASP A 282 -21.33 -14.98 1.40
C ASP A 282 -20.07 -15.84 1.60
N ASN A 283 -20.29 -17.11 1.96
CA ASN A 283 -19.21 -18.04 2.31
C ASN A 283 -18.36 -18.47 1.12
N ASN A 284 -18.85 -18.31 -0.11
CA ASN A 284 -18.15 -18.70 -1.34
C ASN A 284 -17.39 -17.54 -1.98
N TYR A 285 -17.42 -16.32 -1.40
CA TYR A 285 -16.84 -15.12 -2.00
C TYR A 285 -15.40 -15.32 -2.47
N PHE A 286 -14.52 -15.82 -1.60
CA PHE A 286 -13.11 -16.04 -1.93
C PHE A 286 -12.86 -17.26 -2.81
N THR A 287 -13.81 -18.18 -2.92
CA THR A 287 -13.72 -19.27 -3.89
C THR A 287 -13.94 -18.74 -5.31
N ASP A 288 -14.83 -17.75 -5.46
CA ASP A 288 -15.23 -17.21 -6.76
C ASP A 288 -14.35 -16.04 -7.23
N PHE A 289 -13.86 -15.20 -6.31
CA PHE A 289 -13.07 -13.99 -6.62
C PHE A 289 -11.65 -14.03 -6.02
N GLY A 290 -11.18 -15.20 -5.60
CA GLY A 290 -9.97 -15.39 -4.82
C GLY A 290 -8.68 -15.06 -5.57
N ASP A 291 -8.18 -13.84 -5.41
CA ASP A 291 -6.91 -13.41 -5.99
C ASP A 291 -6.13 -12.40 -5.12
N GLN A 292 -6.56 -12.21 -3.87
CA GLN A 292 -5.85 -11.42 -2.87
C GLN A 292 -5.32 -12.32 -1.74
N VAL A 293 -4.04 -12.65 -1.86
CA VAL A 293 -3.20 -13.54 -1.02
C VAL A 293 -3.13 -13.13 0.48
N ALA A 294 -3.85 -12.10 0.93
CA ALA A 294 -3.91 -11.72 2.35
C ALA A 294 -5.16 -12.21 3.09
N ILE A 295 -6.26 -12.56 2.41
CA ILE A 295 -7.53 -12.95 3.07
C ILE A 295 -7.86 -14.44 2.86
N ALA A 296 -7.32 -15.08 1.82
CA ALA A 296 -7.73 -16.39 1.33
C ALA A 296 -7.25 -17.62 2.14
N SER A 297 -6.64 -17.46 3.31
CA SER A 297 -6.24 -18.60 4.16
C SER A 297 -7.06 -18.74 5.45
N ASN A 298 -7.92 -17.77 5.78
CA ASN A 298 -8.68 -17.81 7.02
C ASN A 298 -10.17 -17.97 6.76
N VAL A 299 -10.71 -19.16 7.08
CA VAL A 299 -12.16 -19.41 7.11
C VAL A 299 -12.87 -18.54 8.16
N ASN A 300 -12.14 -17.86 9.04
CA ASN A 300 -12.68 -16.96 10.05
C ASN A 300 -12.20 -15.53 9.81
N LEU A 301 -13.03 -14.70 9.17
CA LEU A 301 -12.69 -13.29 8.95
C LEU A 301 -12.78 -12.52 10.27
N ASN A 302 -11.67 -11.91 10.66
CA ASN A 302 -11.56 -11.15 11.89
C ASN A 302 -12.38 -9.85 11.81
N ARG A 303 -13.11 -9.54 12.88
CA ARG A 303 -13.81 -8.28 13.08
C ARG A 303 -13.58 -7.86 14.52
N GLU A 304 -12.57 -7.05 14.72
CA GLU A 304 -12.17 -6.60 16.03
C GLU A 304 -11.84 -5.11 16.09
N ALA A 305 -12.06 -4.57 17.28
CA ALA A 305 -11.59 -3.26 17.68
C ALA A 305 -11.04 -3.38 19.10
N TRP A 306 -9.98 -2.64 19.38
CA TRP A 306 -9.37 -2.63 20.70
C TRP A 306 -8.88 -1.22 21.07
N LEU A 307 -8.93 -0.95 22.37
CA LEU A 307 -8.41 0.25 23.00
C LEU A 307 -7.38 -0.18 24.04
N ASN A 308 -6.17 0.34 23.95
CA ASN A 308 -5.11 0.11 24.92
C ASN A 308 -4.86 1.39 25.71
N TYR A 309 -4.63 1.26 27.01
CA TYR A 309 -4.18 2.35 27.85
C TYR A 309 -2.97 1.91 28.68
N ALA A 310 -1.82 2.53 28.42
CA ALA A 310 -0.60 2.34 29.19
C ALA A 310 -0.60 3.24 30.43
N LEU A 311 -0.41 2.62 31.59
CA LEU A 311 -0.34 3.25 32.90
C LEU A 311 1.10 3.21 33.41
N GLY A 312 1.55 4.32 34.00
CA GLY A 312 2.83 4.38 34.70
C GLY A 312 2.62 4.90 36.12
N TRP A 313 3.34 4.32 37.07
CA TRP A 313 3.37 4.79 38.46
C TRP A 313 4.77 4.57 39.07
N GLN A 314 4.99 5.05 40.29
CA GLN A 314 6.31 4.96 40.91
C GLN A 314 6.73 3.50 41.14
N GLY A 315 7.79 3.08 40.47
CA GLY A 315 8.32 1.72 40.58
C GLY A 315 7.50 0.67 39.83
N GLY A 316 6.59 1.04 38.93
CA GLY A 316 5.78 0.08 38.20
C GLY A 316 5.01 0.67 37.02
N GLY A 317 4.23 -0.18 36.39
CA GLY A 317 3.41 0.19 35.26
C GLY A 317 2.45 -0.91 34.88
N GLY A 318 1.57 -0.61 33.93
CA GLY A 318 0.61 -1.57 33.47
C GLY A 318 -0.04 -1.19 32.15
N ASN A 319 -0.85 -2.09 31.64
CA ASN A 319 -1.65 -1.89 30.45
C ASN A 319 -3.06 -2.42 30.69
N VAL A 320 -4.05 -1.59 30.33
CA VAL A 320 -5.45 -2.00 30.21
C VAL A 320 -5.77 -2.15 28.73
N THR A 321 -6.34 -3.29 28.34
CA THR A 321 -6.88 -3.48 26.98
C THR A 321 -8.37 -3.75 27.06
N LEU A 322 -9.19 -2.92 26.41
CA LEU A 322 -10.58 -3.22 26.12
C LEU A 322 -10.67 -3.70 24.67
N ARG A 323 -11.22 -4.89 24.44
CA ARG A 323 -11.36 -5.51 23.13
C ARG A 323 -12.81 -5.93 22.89
N ALA A 324 -13.28 -5.74 21.66
CA ALA A 324 -14.45 -6.40 21.12
C ALA A 324 -14.04 -7.14 19.85
N GLN A 325 -14.18 -8.46 19.83
CA GLN A 325 -13.79 -9.31 18.71
C GLN A 325 -14.89 -10.32 18.39
N ARG A 326 -15.18 -10.48 17.11
CA ARG A 326 -16.00 -11.57 16.57
C ARG A 326 -15.44 -12.01 15.23
N TYR A 327 -15.89 -13.17 14.75
CA TYR A 327 -15.49 -13.69 13.45
C TYR A 327 -16.70 -13.84 12.52
N GLN A 328 -16.46 -13.74 11.21
CA GLN A 328 -17.34 -14.33 10.19
C GLN A 328 -16.74 -15.67 9.79
N ASN A 329 -17.39 -16.76 10.16
CA ASN A 329 -17.03 -18.07 9.69
C ASN A 329 -17.58 -18.30 8.27
N LEU A 330 -16.71 -18.70 7.35
CA LEU A 330 -17.00 -18.97 5.94
C LEU A 330 -17.14 -20.46 5.63
N THR A 331 -17.17 -21.33 6.65
CA THR A 331 -17.39 -22.76 6.44
C THR A 331 -18.77 -23.00 5.81
N ILE A 332 -18.83 -23.83 4.78
CA ILE A 332 -20.10 -24.24 4.16
C ILE A 332 -20.76 -25.27 5.08
N ASN A 333 -22.00 -25.02 5.50
CA ASN A 333 -22.75 -25.85 6.45
C ASN A 333 -22.01 -26.04 7.80
N PRO A 334 -21.72 -24.95 8.54
CA PRO A 334 -20.95 -25.05 9.78
C PRO A 334 -21.72 -25.82 10.85
N VAL A 335 -21.04 -26.71 11.56
CA VAL A 335 -21.55 -27.22 12.84
C VAL A 335 -21.25 -26.21 13.95
N PRO A 336 -21.99 -26.22 15.08
CA PRO A 336 -21.77 -25.25 16.16
C PRO A 336 -20.32 -25.12 16.64
N GLY A 337 -19.51 -26.19 16.56
CA GLY A 337 -18.10 -26.16 16.93
C GLY A 337 -17.17 -25.44 15.94
N ASP A 338 -17.59 -25.24 14.69
CA ASP A 338 -16.79 -24.56 13.67
C ASP A 338 -16.78 -23.04 13.85
N ILE A 339 -17.82 -22.50 14.50
CA ILE A 339 -18.00 -21.08 14.71
C ILE A 339 -17.19 -20.66 15.94
N PRO A 340 -16.20 -19.75 15.81
CA PRO A 340 -15.47 -19.28 16.98
C PRO A 340 -16.36 -18.41 17.87
N TYR A 341 -16.18 -18.51 19.18
CA TYR A 341 -16.79 -17.58 20.13
C TYR A 341 -16.33 -16.14 19.89
N ALA A 342 -17.27 -15.21 19.98
CA ALA A 342 -16.96 -13.80 20.05
C ALA A 342 -16.53 -13.42 21.49
N LYS A 343 -15.58 -12.50 21.61
CA LYS A 343 -15.13 -11.90 22.87
C LYS A 343 -15.61 -10.45 22.92
N MET A 344 -16.77 -10.21 23.52
CA MET A 344 -17.42 -8.89 23.47
C MET A 344 -18.20 -8.58 24.76
N PRO A 345 -17.64 -7.76 25.67
CA PRO A 345 -16.26 -7.26 25.70
C PRO A 345 -15.27 -8.25 26.33
N GLN A 346 -13.98 -8.06 26.04
CA GLN A 346 -12.85 -8.55 26.81
C GLN A 346 -12.11 -7.35 27.41
N LEU A 347 -11.87 -7.37 28.72
CA LEU A 347 -11.07 -6.39 29.44
C LEU A 347 -9.89 -7.12 30.07
N THR A 348 -8.67 -6.78 29.65
CA THR A 348 -7.45 -7.29 30.29
C THR A 348 -6.74 -6.18 31.04
N PHE A 349 -6.11 -6.55 32.16
CA PHE A 349 -5.24 -5.66 32.92
C PHE A 349 -3.98 -6.41 33.30
N ASN A 350 -2.83 -5.91 32.84
CA ASN A 350 -1.52 -6.43 33.17
C ASN A 350 -0.76 -5.34 33.93
N ALA A 351 -0.24 -5.67 35.11
CA ALA A 351 0.49 -4.73 35.94
C ALA A 351 1.73 -5.37 36.54
N ASN A 352 2.79 -4.57 36.67
CA ASN A 352 4.01 -4.94 37.35
C ASN A 352 4.43 -3.84 38.33
N GLN A 353 5.00 -4.24 39.46
CA GLN A 353 5.51 -3.37 40.50
C GLN A 353 6.85 -3.91 40.99
N SER A 354 7.91 -3.13 40.84
CA SER A 354 9.17 -3.36 41.51
C SER A 354 9.03 -3.07 43.00
N LEU A 355 9.50 -4.01 43.81
CA LEU A 355 9.51 -3.95 45.26
C LEU A 355 10.97 -3.87 45.74
N PRO A 356 11.23 -3.44 46.99
CA PRO A 356 12.57 -3.43 47.56
C PRO A 356 13.25 -4.80 47.49
N SER A 357 14.58 -4.81 47.62
CA SER A 357 15.40 -6.03 47.73
C SER A 357 15.32 -6.98 46.52
N GLY A 358 15.01 -6.45 45.33
CA GLY A 358 14.96 -7.22 44.08
C GLY A 358 13.64 -7.97 43.85
N PHE A 359 12.62 -7.75 44.67
CA PHE A 359 11.31 -8.35 44.48
C PHE A 359 10.50 -7.64 43.38
N SER A 360 9.55 -8.33 42.78
CA SER A 360 8.59 -7.77 41.84
C SER A 360 7.23 -8.45 42.01
N ALA A 361 6.18 -7.66 42.17
CA ALA A 361 4.80 -8.13 42.15
C ALA A 361 4.22 -7.92 40.75
N ASN A 362 3.44 -8.88 40.27
CA ASN A 362 2.77 -8.84 38.98
C ASN A 362 1.32 -9.26 39.14
N LEU A 363 0.44 -8.65 38.36
CA LEU A 363 -0.97 -9.04 38.27
C LEU A 363 -1.33 -9.16 36.79
N ILE A 364 -1.88 -10.32 36.41
CA ILE A 364 -2.55 -10.53 35.14
C ILE A 364 -4.04 -10.73 35.44
N SER A 365 -4.89 -9.98 34.77
CA SER A 365 -6.34 -10.07 34.89
C SER A 365 -6.98 -10.13 33.49
N ASP A 366 -7.95 -11.02 33.32
CA ASP A 366 -8.75 -11.17 32.11
C ASP A 366 -10.22 -11.35 32.49
N LEU A 367 -11.05 -10.36 32.14
CA LEU A 367 -12.50 -10.43 32.23
C LEU A 367 -13.06 -10.49 30.80
N THR A 368 -13.61 -11.64 30.41
CA THR A 368 -14.11 -11.86 29.06
C THR A 368 -15.54 -12.37 29.07
N ARG A 369 -16.41 -11.74 28.27
CA ARG A 369 -17.70 -12.31 27.87
C ARG A 369 -17.57 -13.02 26.52
N PHE A 370 -17.81 -14.32 26.54
CA PHE A 370 -17.88 -15.21 25.39
C PHE A 370 -19.32 -15.31 24.88
N ASP A 371 -19.57 -14.90 23.64
CA ASP A 371 -20.87 -14.99 22.97
C ASP A 371 -20.80 -15.97 21.79
N HIS A 372 -21.81 -16.83 21.67
CA HIS A 372 -21.96 -17.77 20.58
C HIS A 372 -23.39 -17.73 20.00
N PRO A 373 -23.57 -17.86 18.67
CA PRO A 373 -24.92 -17.89 18.09
C PRO A 373 -25.76 -19.10 18.52
N SER A 374 -25.13 -20.27 18.68
CA SER A 374 -25.82 -21.56 18.90
C SER A 374 -25.43 -22.29 20.19
N LEU A 375 -24.34 -21.91 20.85
CA LEU A 375 -23.81 -22.58 22.04
C LEU A 375 -24.04 -21.70 23.27
N GLN A 376 -23.71 -22.24 24.44
CA GLN A 376 -23.83 -21.55 25.73
C GLN A 376 -22.91 -20.32 25.79
N ASN A 377 -23.41 -19.21 26.32
CA ASN A 377 -22.57 -18.03 26.56
C ASN A 377 -21.88 -18.12 27.92
N ALA A 378 -20.74 -17.46 28.08
CA ALA A 378 -19.99 -17.47 29.33
C ALA A 378 -19.41 -16.10 29.67
N GLU A 379 -19.32 -15.79 30.96
CA GLU A 379 -18.49 -14.70 31.46
C GLU A 379 -17.41 -15.30 32.34
N ARG A 380 -16.15 -14.95 32.08
CA ARG A 380 -15.01 -15.51 32.80
C ARG A 380 -14.12 -14.40 33.32
N LEU A 381 -13.79 -14.47 34.60
CA LEU A 381 -12.74 -13.70 35.25
C LEU A 381 -11.57 -14.63 35.56
N VAL A 382 -10.38 -14.26 35.13
CA VAL A 382 -9.11 -14.93 35.51
C VAL A 382 -8.24 -13.90 36.21
N LEU A 383 -7.79 -14.22 37.43
CA LEU A 383 -6.79 -13.43 38.14
C LEU A 383 -5.54 -14.27 38.37
N TYR A 384 -4.37 -13.69 38.10
CA TYR A 384 -3.07 -14.30 38.36
C TYR A 384 -2.13 -13.30 39.04
N PRO A 385 -2.24 -13.11 40.37
CA PRO A 385 -1.22 -12.44 41.15
C PRO A 385 0.04 -13.33 41.27
N SER A 386 1.21 -12.72 41.10
CA SER A 386 2.49 -13.40 41.34
C SER A 386 3.55 -12.47 41.91
N VAL A 387 4.49 -13.04 42.66
CA VAL A 387 5.67 -12.37 43.18
C VAL A 387 6.90 -13.13 42.72
N SER A 388 7.88 -12.41 42.19
CA SER A 388 9.19 -12.94 41.81
C SER A 388 10.31 -12.20 42.54
N TRP A 389 11.44 -12.86 42.74
CA TRP A 389 12.65 -12.25 43.29
C TRP A 389 13.78 -12.39 42.29
N ASN A 390 14.37 -11.28 41.85
CA ASN A 390 15.49 -11.29 40.91
C ASN A 390 16.80 -11.16 41.68
N PHE A 391 17.52 -12.28 41.81
CA PHE A 391 18.85 -12.33 42.39
C PHE A 391 19.89 -12.50 41.28
N ASP A 392 20.49 -11.39 40.85
CA ASP A 392 21.51 -11.36 39.80
C ASP A 392 22.91 -11.07 40.41
N ARG A 393 23.92 -11.84 40.01
CA ARG A 393 25.35 -11.66 40.32
C ARG A 393 26.17 -11.74 39.03
N SER A 394 27.39 -11.21 39.04
CA SER A 394 28.29 -11.25 37.87
C SER A 394 28.59 -12.67 37.36
N TRP A 395 28.43 -13.68 38.21
CA TRP A 395 28.71 -15.08 37.93
C TRP A 395 27.46 -15.96 37.73
N GLY A 396 26.24 -15.41 37.87
CA GLY A 396 25.01 -16.19 37.72
C GLY A 396 23.74 -15.47 38.20
N PHE A 397 22.58 -16.07 37.94
CA PHE A 397 21.27 -15.52 38.32
C PHE A 397 20.33 -16.60 38.89
N LEU A 398 19.43 -16.19 39.79
CA LEU A 398 18.37 -17.01 40.36
C LEU A 398 17.08 -16.17 40.45
N ARG A 399 15.96 -16.72 39.94
CA ARG A 399 14.68 -15.99 39.84
C ARG A 399 13.47 -16.83 40.30
N PRO A 400 13.31 -17.09 41.60
CA PRO A 400 12.13 -17.79 42.08
C PRO A 400 10.87 -16.95 41.83
N LYS A 401 9.76 -17.64 41.50
CA LYS A 401 8.45 -17.04 41.26
C LYS A 401 7.38 -17.87 41.96
N LEU A 402 6.53 -17.19 42.71
CA LEU A 402 5.32 -17.75 43.31
C LEU A 402 4.11 -17.04 42.71
N GLY A 403 3.08 -17.77 42.31
CA GLY A 403 1.85 -17.19 41.78
C GLY A 403 0.66 -18.11 42.01
N SER A 404 -0.54 -17.55 41.96
CA SER A 404 -1.79 -18.28 42.13
C SER A 404 -2.75 -17.90 41.01
N THR A 405 -3.41 -18.88 40.39
CA THR A 405 -4.41 -18.65 39.35
C THR A 405 -5.81 -18.90 39.93
N THR A 406 -6.70 -17.92 39.84
CA THR A 406 -8.10 -18.06 40.25
C THR A 406 -9.05 -17.75 39.09
N PRO A 407 -9.59 -18.78 38.41
CA PRO A 407 -10.62 -18.61 37.40
C PRO A 407 -12.03 -18.71 38.00
N THR A 408 -12.90 -17.75 37.69
CA THR A 408 -14.34 -17.78 38.00
C THR A 408 -15.11 -17.69 36.68
N THR A 409 -16.02 -18.63 36.44
CA THR A 409 -16.83 -18.67 35.21
C THR A 409 -18.31 -18.75 35.54
N THR A 410 -19.12 -17.88 34.95
CA THR A 410 -20.58 -17.93 34.99
C THR A 410 -21.13 -18.24 33.60
N TRP A 411 -22.07 -19.17 33.52
CA TRP A 411 -22.64 -19.63 32.25
C TRP A 411 -24.06 -19.09 32.07
N THR A 412 -24.41 -18.66 30.86
CA THR A 412 -25.77 -18.18 30.52
C THR A 412 -26.36 -18.94 29.32
N PRO A 413 -27.61 -19.45 29.44
CA PRO A 413 -28.26 -20.30 28.43
C PRO A 413 -28.11 -19.77 27.01
N SER A 414 -27.97 -20.66 26.01
CA SER A 414 -27.86 -20.24 24.61
C SER A 414 -29.08 -19.40 24.18
N LYS A 415 -28.88 -18.49 23.22
CA LYS A 415 -29.96 -17.62 22.71
C LYS A 415 -31.12 -18.43 22.11
N ALA A 416 -30.84 -19.58 21.51
CA ALA A 416 -31.87 -20.49 20.98
C ALA A 416 -32.77 -21.04 22.10
N VAL A 417 -32.18 -21.46 23.23
CA VAL A 417 -32.92 -21.95 24.39
C VAL A 417 -33.70 -20.81 25.07
N GLN A 418 -33.11 -19.61 25.15
CA GLN A 418 -33.80 -18.42 25.69
C GLN A 418 -34.99 -17.98 24.82
N ALA A 419 -34.91 -18.13 23.49
CA ALA A 419 -36.01 -17.83 22.58
C ALA A 419 -37.18 -18.81 22.76
N MET A 420 -36.89 -20.09 23.04
CA MET A 420 -37.89 -21.11 23.35
C MET A 420 -38.52 -20.94 24.74
N SER A 421 -37.79 -20.36 25.70
CA SER A 421 -38.28 -20.14 27.07
C SER A 421 -39.06 -18.84 27.26
N ARG A 422 -39.28 -18.03 26.21
CA ARG A 422 -40.15 -16.85 26.31
C ARG A 422 -41.62 -17.30 26.37
N PRO A 423 -42.37 -16.97 27.44
CA PRO A 423 -43.79 -17.33 27.50
C PRO A 423 -44.52 -16.65 26.34
N ALA A 424 -45.28 -17.44 25.57
CA ALA A 424 -46.20 -16.90 24.58
C ALA A 424 -47.12 -15.88 25.27
N ARG A 425 -47.14 -14.64 24.80
CA ARG A 425 -48.16 -13.67 25.25
C ARG A 425 -49.52 -14.15 24.73
N CYS A 426 -50.23 -14.92 25.54
CA CYS A 426 -51.65 -15.17 25.32
C CYS A 426 -52.37 -13.81 25.40
N ARG A 427 -52.87 -13.32 24.27
CA ARG A 427 -53.89 -12.25 24.28
C ARG A 427 -55.17 -12.86 24.85
N SER A 428 -55.63 -12.32 25.97
CA SER A 428 -56.86 -12.75 26.64
C SER A 428 -58.09 -12.20 25.93
N SER A 429 -58.86 -13.08 25.30
CA SER A 429 -60.30 -12.89 25.13
C SER A 429 -61.00 -14.25 25.26
N ALA A 430 -61.82 -14.37 26.31
CA ALA A 430 -62.72 -15.47 26.68
C ALA A 430 -62.17 -16.61 27.58
N PRO A 431 -63.04 -17.25 28.41
CA PRO A 431 -62.64 -17.83 29.70
C PRO A 431 -62.44 -19.35 29.71
N MET A 432 -61.55 -19.75 30.64
CA MET A 432 -61.23 -21.07 31.19
C MET A 432 -60.20 -21.97 30.48
N PRO A 433 -59.37 -22.71 31.27
CA PRO A 433 -57.96 -22.87 30.96
C PRO A 433 -57.55 -24.34 30.75
N ALA A 434 -56.59 -24.56 29.84
CA ALA A 434 -55.70 -25.72 29.88
C ALA A 434 -54.42 -25.41 29.09
N CYS A 435 -53.42 -24.81 29.75
CA CYS A 435 -52.03 -24.87 29.29
C CYS A 435 -51.26 -25.77 30.25
N ILE A 436 -51.04 -27.02 29.86
CA ILE A 436 -50.08 -27.90 30.53
C ILE A 436 -48.71 -27.62 29.90
N SER A 437 -47.81 -27.06 30.70
CA SER A 437 -46.38 -26.95 30.37
C SER A 437 -45.63 -27.94 31.26
N THR A 438 -45.34 -29.14 30.74
CA THR A 438 -44.36 -30.04 31.35
C THR A 438 -42.97 -29.68 30.84
N ALA A 439 -42.21 -28.96 31.66
CA ALA A 439 -40.76 -28.82 31.51
C ALA A 439 -40.10 -29.49 32.70
N THR A 440 -39.59 -30.70 32.50
CA THR A 440 -38.69 -31.38 33.43
C THR A 440 -37.26 -30.85 33.25
N PRO A 441 -36.56 -30.40 34.31
CA PRO A 441 -35.13 -30.14 34.22
C PRO A 441 -34.35 -31.44 34.47
N SER A 442 -33.56 -31.88 33.49
CA SER A 442 -32.55 -32.92 33.70
C SER A 442 -31.31 -32.29 34.34
N SER A 443 -31.01 -32.68 35.58
CA SER A 443 -29.73 -32.46 36.26
C SER A 443 -28.64 -33.29 35.59
N TRP A 444 -27.54 -32.65 35.20
CA TRP A 444 -26.28 -33.33 34.91
C TRP A 444 -25.22 -32.80 35.86
N ASP A 445 -24.98 -33.56 36.93
CA ASP A 445 -23.71 -33.57 37.64
C ASP A 445 -22.73 -34.38 36.79
N GLU A 446 -21.53 -33.86 36.54
CA GLU A 446 -20.38 -34.72 36.27
C GLU A 446 -19.09 -34.03 36.71
N THR A 447 -18.62 -34.50 37.88
CA THR A 447 -17.23 -34.48 38.33
C THR A 447 -16.39 -35.41 37.46
N THR A 448 -15.31 -34.91 36.84
CA THR A 448 -13.93 -35.42 37.01
C THR A 448 -12.93 -34.50 36.33
#